data_AF-A0A668A1K7-F1
#
_entry.id   AF-A0A668A1K7-F1
#
_cell.length_a   1.000
_cell.length_b   1.000
_cell.length_c   1.000
_cell.angle_alpha   90.00
_cell.angle_beta   90.00
_cell.angle_gamma   90.00
#
_symmetry.space_group_name_H-M   'P 1'
#
loop_
_entity.id
_entity.type
_entity.pdbx_description
1 polymer ?
#
loop_
_entity_poly.entity_id
_entity_poly.type
_entity_poly.pdbx_seq_one_letter_code
_entity_poly.pdbx_strand_id
1 'polypeptide(L)'
;MKSLLILSWLLCVRAEVLHQTIQVIGCSASNGEFMVGLDTEEEWYADFKNHRGVIVLPKFADPVSYEGLYQMAVGTLKTCKANLATLDEKQTCVPCVCADVPHSTIYTRNRVQLDVENHLICHVSGFFPAPVSVYWTRNDQIVTEGTSINTPYPSKDGTFTQISTLKFTPQQGDIYSCTVQHPALEQPLTRVWGDAPFSPNVQQDQPGIGPVVFCGLGLTVGLLGVATGTFFLIKGNECS
;
A
#
# COMPACT_ATOMS: atom_id res chain seq x y z
N MET A 1 56.36 -24.27 -19.00
CA MET A 1 55.27 -23.95 -18.05
C MET A 1 55.11 -22.44 -18.00
N LYS A 2 54.00 -21.89 -18.50
CA LYS A 2 53.69 -20.45 -18.39
C LYS A 2 52.68 -20.30 -17.25
N SER A 3 53.10 -19.71 -16.14
CA SER A 3 52.20 -19.39 -15.02
C SER A 3 51.31 -18.21 -15.40
N LEU A 4 50.00 -18.41 -15.31
CA LEU A 4 49.00 -17.35 -15.45
C LEU A 4 48.71 -16.78 -14.06
N LEU A 5 49.02 -15.51 -13.82
CA LEU A 5 48.63 -14.77 -12.62
C LEU A 5 47.31 -14.06 -12.90
N ILE A 6 46.25 -14.47 -12.20
CA ILE A 6 44.94 -13.80 -12.24
C ILE A 6 44.85 -12.95 -10.97
N LEU A 7 45.04 -11.62 -11.11
CA LEU A 7 44.72 -10.67 -10.05
C LEU A 7 43.20 -10.39 -10.10
N SER A 8 42.43 -11.04 -9.23
CA SER A 8 41.02 -10.69 -9.04
C SER A 8 40.94 -9.47 -8.10
N TRP A 9 40.64 -8.30 -8.66
CA TRP A 9 40.28 -7.13 -7.87
C TRP A 9 38.81 -7.24 -7.47
N LEU A 10 38.55 -7.64 -6.22
CA LEU A 10 37.24 -7.45 -5.60
C LEU A 10 37.07 -5.95 -5.33
N LEU A 11 36.43 -5.24 -6.25
CA LEU A 11 35.88 -3.92 -5.96
C LEU A 11 34.80 -4.12 -4.89
N CYS A 12 35.13 -3.81 -3.65
CA CYS A 12 34.17 -3.79 -2.56
C CYS A 12 33.25 -2.59 -2.79
N VAL A 13 32.13 -2.81 -3.47
CA VAL A 13 31.09 -1.78 -3.65
C VAL A 13 30.39 -1.63 -2.30
N ARG A 14 30.78 -0.61 -1.51
CA ARG A 14 29.98 -0.19 -0.35
C ARG A 14 28.74 0.51 -0.89
N ALA A 15 27.59 -0.15 -0.79
CA ALA A 15 26.31 0.53 -0.84
C ALA A 15 26.02 1.07 0.57
N GLU A 16 26.20 2.37 0.78
CA GLU A 16 25.72 3.03 1.99
C GLU A 16 24.22 3.29 1.81
N VAL A 17 23.39 2.58 2.58
CA VAL A 17 21.95 2.83 2.65
C VAL A 17 21.76 4.05 3.53
N LEU A 18 21.30 5.16 2.95
CA LEU A 18 20.94 6.36 3.69
C LEU A 18 19.50 6.21 4.17
N HIS A 19 19.30 6.15 5.48
CA HIS A 19 17.97 6.20 6.10
C HIS A 19 17.59 7.65 6.45
N GLN A 20 16.30 7.97 6.35
CA GLN A 20 15.76 9.30 6.65
C GLN A 20 14.74 9.21 7.80
N THR A 21 15.04 9.81 8.95
CA THR A 21 14.03 10.00 10.00
C THR A 21 13.21 11.26 9.74
N ILE A 22 11.89 11.18 9.91
CA ILE A 22 10.97 12.32 9.80
C ILE A 22 10.15 12.48 11.08
N GLN A 23 9.87 13.73 11.44
CA GLN A 23 8.88 14.07 12.46
C GLN A 23 7.80 14.93 11.83
N VAL A 24 6.56 14.48 11.90
CA VAL A 24 5.40 15.25 11.43
C VAL A 24 4.71 15.84 12.66
N ILE A 25 4.71 17.17 12.74
CA ILE A 25 4.07 17.93 13.82
C ILE A 25 3.09 18.88 13.17
N GLY A 26 1.81 18.76 13.54
CA GLY A 26 0.74 19.60 13.02
C GLY A 26 -0.22 20.01 14.12
N CYS A 27 -0.81 21.20 14.01
CA CYS A 27 -1.90 21.60 14.87
C CYS A 27 -2.90 22.47 14.12
N SER A 28 -4.15 22.37 14.54
CA SER A 28 -5.20 23.34 14.23
C SER A 28 -5.82 23.84 15.53
N ALA A 29 -6.84 24.69 15.43
CA ALA A 29 -7.60 25.13 16.59
C ALA A 29 -8.12 23.94 17.42
N SER A 30 -8.65 22.90 16.76
CA SER A 30 -9.25 21.73 17.42
C SER A 30 -8.32 20.52 17.49
N ASN A 31 -7.46 20.31 16.48
CA ASN A 31 -6.76 19.04 16.30
C ASN A 31 -5.24 19.19 16.51
N GLY A 32 -4.56 18.06 16.67
CA GLY A 32 -3.12 17.98 16.86
C GLY A 32 -2.59 16.66 16.30
N GLU A 33 -1.40 16.71 15.74
CA GLU A 33 -0.72 15.59 15.10
C GLU A 33 0.75 15.57 15.54
N PHE A 34 1.24 14.39 15.89
CA PHE A 34 2.65 14.16 16.18
C PHE A 34 2.99 12.72 15.81
N MET A 35 3.86 12.56 14.83
CA MET A 35 4.32 11.25 14.33
C MET A 35 5.83 11.27 14.09
N VAL A 36 6.46 10.12 14.33
CA VAL A 36 7.85 9.82 13.98
C VAL A 36 7.83 8.70 12.96
N GLY A 37 8.55 8.91 11.85
CA GLY A 37 8.70 7.95 10.78
C GLY A 37 10.17 7.71 10.42
N LEU A 38 10.43 6.58 9.78
CA LEU A 38 11.71 6.20 9.21
C LEU A 38 11.50 5.82 7.74
N ASP A 39 12.28 6.45 6.89
CA ASP A 39 12.18 6.44 5.44
C ASP A 39 10.81 6.91 4.93
N THR A 40 9.89 5.98 4.72
CA THR A 40 8.51 6.25 4.30
C THR A 40 7.48 5.53 5.16
N GLU A 41 7.93 4.94 6.27
CA GLU A 41 7.09 4.17 7.19
C GLU A 41 6.92 4.94 8.50
N GLU A 42 5.72 4.87 9.06
CA GLU A 42 5.48 5.35 10.41
C GLU A 42 6.11 4.36 11.39
N GLU A 43 6.79 4.88 12.42
CA GLU A 43 7.29 4.06 13.51
C GLU A 43 6.46 4.24 14.77
N TRP A 44 6.04 5.49 15.02
CA TRP A 44 5.34 5.88 16.23
C TRP A 44 4.47 7.12 16.01
N TYR A 45 3.30 7.18 16.64
CA TYR A 45 2.49 8.41 16.70
C TYR A 45 1.85 8.64 18.07
N ALA A 46 1.49 9.89 18.35
CA ALA A 46 0.78 10.28 19.56
C ALA A 46 -0.74 10.18 19.35
N ASP A 47 -1.37 9.21 20.01
CA ASP A 47 -2.83 9.13 20.10
C ASP A 47 -3.32 10.08 21.20
N PHE A 48 -3.52 11.35 20.82
CA PHE A 48 -3.98 12.38 21.74
C PHE A 48 -5.37 12.12 22.31
N LYS A 49 -6.19 11.32 21.60
CA LYS A 49 -7.55 10.96 22.04
C LYS A 49 -7.52 9.95 23.19
N ASN A 50 -6.66 8.93 23.09
CA ASN A 50 -6.52 7.89 24.12
C ASN A 50 -5.34 8.13 25.07
N HIS A 51 -4.70 9.29 24.98
CA HIS A 51 -3.59 9.73 25.82
C HIS A 51 -2.39 8.78 25.88
N ARG A 52 -1.97 8.25 24.73
CA ARG A 52 -0.88 7.26 24.64
C ARG A 52 -0.03 7.42 23.39
N GLY A 53 1.20 6.92 23.43
CA GLY A 53 2.00 6.68 22.23
C GLY A 53 1.66 5.32 21.61
N VAL A 54 1.60 5.24 20.29
CA VAL A 54 1.34 4.00 19.56
C VAL A 54 2.55 3.68 18.69
N ILE A 55 3.15 2.50 18.93
CA ILE A 55 4.21 1.94 18.08
C ILE A 55 3.53 1.18 16.94
N VAL A 56 3.89 1.49 15.70
CA VAL A 56 3.32 0.88 14.49
C VAL A 56 4.31 -0.02 13.75
N LEU A 57 5.56 -0.12 14.25
CA LEU A 57 6.58 -1.01 13.72
C LEU A 57 6.08 -2.46 13.60
N PRO A 58 6.49 -3.20 12.54
CA PRO A 58 6.15 -4.60 12.38
C PRO A 58 6.60 -5.46 13.56
N LYS A 59 5.89 -6.54 13.86
CA LYS A 59 6.20 -7.45 14.97
C LYS A 59 7.59 -8.11 14.90
N PHE A 60 8.19 -8.16 13.70
CA PHE A 60 9.53 -8.70 13.51
C PHE A 60 10.65 -7.68 13.77
N ALA A 61 10.32 -6.39 13.83
CA ALA A 61 11.27 -5.35 14.18
C ALA A 61 11.60 -5.45 15.67
N ASP A 62 12.87 -5.22 16.02
CA ASP A 62 13.29 -5.21 17.41
C ASP A 62 12.51 -4.14 18.20
N PRO A 63 12.04 -4.42 19.43
CA PRO A 63 11.26 -3.45 20.20
C PRO A 63 12.06 -2.18 20.48
N VAL A 64 11.60 -1.05 19.93
CA VAL A 64 12.12 0.29 20.24
C VAL A 64 11.25 0.92 21.32
N SER A 65 11.87 1.51 22.35
CA SER A 65 11.17 2.27 23.38
C SER A 65 11.18 3.76 23.06
N TYR A 66 10.01 4.39 23.13
CA TYR A 66 9.83 5.84 22.97
C TYR A 66 9.39 6.47 24.30
N GLU A 67 10.08 6.13 25.39
CA GLU A 67 9.76 6.62 26.73
C GLU A 67 9.81 8.16 26.78
N GLY A 68 8.80 8.78 27.42
CA GLY A 68 8.69 10.23 27.51
C GLY A 68 8.24 10.95 26.22
N LEU A 69 8.22 10.28 25.06
CA LEU A 69 7.90 10.91 23.78
C LEU A 69 6.47 11.44 23.71
N TYR A 70 5.51 10.73 24.34
CA TYR A 70 4.13 11.23 24.42
C TYR A 70 4.03 12.56 25.19
N GLN A 71 4.77 12.71 26.30
CA GLN A 71 4.77 13.98 27.07
C GLN A 71 5.43 15.11 26.27
N MET A 72 6.49 14.79 25.52
CA MET A 72 7.09 15.73 24.57
C MET A 72 6.07 16.15 23.49
N ALA A 73 5.33 15.20 22.91
CA ALA A 73 4.31 15.49 21.90
C ALA A 73 3.21 16.43 22.44
N VAL A 74 2.75 16.22 23.68
CA VAL A 74 1.79 17.11 24.35
C VAL A 74 2.38 18.53 24.53
N GLY A 75 3.63 18.65 24.97
CA GLY A 75 4.32 19.93 25.10
C GLY A 75 4.46 20.66 23.77
N THR A 76 4.91 19.96 22.74
CA THR A 76 5.05 20.48 21.37
C THR A 76 3.71 20.94 20.81
N LEU A 77 2.64 20.18 21.02
CA LEU A 77 1.30 20.55 20.56
C LEU A 77 0.81 21.85 21.22
N LYS A 78 1.09 22.03 22.52
CA LYS A 78 0.76 23.27 23.24
C LYS A 78 1.49 24.48 22.63
N THR A 79 2.78 24.34 22.33
CA THR A 79 3.57 25.38 21.68
C THR A 79 3.05 25.68 20.28
N CYS A 80 2.73 24.66 19.49
CA CYS A 80 2.17 24.83 18.15
C CYS A 80 0.87 25.65 18.18
N LYS A 81 -0.06 25.31 19.06
CA LYS A 81 -1.34 26.04 19.20
C LYS A 81 -1.16 27.48 19.66
N ALA A 82 -0.21 27.75 20.55
CA ALA A 82 0.12 29.12 20.98
C ALA A 82 0.69 29.97 19.83
N ASN A 83 1.56 29.38 19.01
CA ASN A 83 2.10 30.04 17.82
C ASN A 83 0.98 30.32 16.80
N LEU A 84 0.09 29.36 16.57
CA LEU A 84 -1.06 29.52 15.66
C LEU A 84 -1.98 30.67 16.10
N ALA A 85 -2.34 30.74 17.39
CA ALA A 85 -3.15 31.83 17.92
C ALA A 85 -2.50 33.21 17.73
N THR A 86 -1.17 33.28 17.89
CA THR A 86 -0.42 34.52 17.67
C THR A 86 -0.41 34.95 16.21
N LEU A 87 -0.41 33.98 15.28
CA LEU A 87 -0.49 34.26 13.84
C LEU A 87 -1.90 34.73 13.47
N ASP A 88 -2.94 34.05 13.96
CA ASP A 88 -4.33 34.41 13.73
C ASP A 88 -4.66 35.83 14.22
N GLU A 89 -4.19 36.23 15.41
CA GLU A 89 -4.38 37.58 15.96
C GLU A 89 -3.70 38.69 15.14
N LYS A 90 -2.62 38.36 14.43
CA LYS A 90 -1.83 39.34 13.65
C LYS A 90 -2.27 39.46 12.20
N GLN A 91 -3.24 38.65 11.75
CA GLN A 91 -3.52 38.51 10.32
C GLN A 91 -4.86 39.09 9.89
N THR A 92 -4.82 40.32 9.40
CA THR A 92 -5.85 40.92 8.55
C THR A 92 -5.74 40.31 7.15
N CYS A 93 -6.55 39.28 6.88
CA CYS A 93 -6.71 38.59 5.60
C CYS A 93 -5.48 37.76 5.13
N VAL A 94 -5.44 36.48 5.51
CA VAL A 94 -4.61 35.48 4.81
C VAL A 94 -5.21 35.29 3.42
N PRO A 95 -4.43 35.33 2.32
CA PRO A 95 -4.90 34.82 1.04
C PRO A 95 -5.41 33.39 1.25
N CYS A 96 -6.55 33.04 0.64
CA CYS A 96 -7.08 31.68 0.68
C CYS A 96 -5.94 30.71 0.33
N VAL A 97 -5.59 29.84 1.28
CA VAL A 97 -4.61 28.80 1.04
C VAL A 97 -5.16 27.93 -0.10
N CYS A 98 -4.47 27.92 -1.24
CA CYS A 98 -4.87 27.10 -2.38
C CYS A 98 -4.93 25.65 -1.92
N ALA A 99 -6.12 25.06 -1.93
CA ALA A 99 -6.32 23.68 -1.54
C ALA A 99 -6.06 22.78 -2.77
N ASP A 100 -5.22 21.76 -2.59
CA ASP A 100 -4.91 20.78 -3.62
C ASP A 100 -5.86 19.59 -3.52
N VAL A 101 -6.39 19.18 -4.68
CA VAL A 101 -7.42 18.14 -4.79
C VAL A 101 -6.80 16.74 -4.60
N PRO A 102 -7.34 15.91 -3.67
CA PRO A 102 -6.86 14.55 -3.48
C PRO A 102 -7.10 13.66 -4.70
N HIS A 103 -6.15 12.75 -4.92
CA HIS A 103 -6.34 11.57 -5.76
C HIS A 103 -6.45 10.35 -4.87
N SER A 104 -7.32 9.41 -5.21
CA SER A 104 -7.47 8.16 -4.46
C SER A 104 -7.48 6.93 -5.36
N THR A 105 -6.82 5.88 -4.87
CA THR A 105 -6.74 4.55 -5.49
C THR A 105 -7.04 3.48 -4.46
N ILE A 106 -7.85 2.50 -4.86
CA ILE A 106 -8.24 1.37 -4.02
C ILE A 106 -7.64 0.07 -4.55
N TYR A 107 -7.02 -0.72 -3.68
CA TYR A 107 -6.41 -2.02 -4.02
C TYR A 107 -6.40 -2.97 -2.82
N THR A 108 -6.02 -4.22 -3.04
CA THR A 108 -5.94 -5.24 -1.98
C THR A 108 -4.49 -5.50 -1.60
N ARG A 109 -4.25 -5.80 -0.31
CA ARG A 109 -2.92 -6.14 0.18
C ARG A 109 -2.41 -7.44 -0.41
N ASN A 110 -3.26 -8.48 -0.42
CA ASN A 110 -2.96 -9.80 -0.95
C ASN A 110 -3.89 -10.13 -2.12
N ARG A 111 -3.53 -11.16 -2.90
CA ARG A 111 -4.45 -11.73 -3.91
C ARG A 111 -5.77 -12.12 -3.26
N VAL A 112 -6.87 -11.81 -3.94
CA VAL A 112 -8.22 -12.03 -3.42
C VAL A 112 -8.55 -13.52 -3.50
N GLN A 113 -8.93 -14.09 -2.37
CA GLN A 113 -9.46 -15.44 -2.24
C GLN A 113 -10.73 -15.35 -1.40
N LEU A 114 -11.84 -15.89 -1.89
CA LEU A 114 -13.11 -15.90 -1.16
C LEU A 114 -12.94 -16.60 0.20
N ASP A 115 -13.65 -16.11 1.20
CA ASP A 115 -13.63 -16.66 2.57
C ASP A 115 -12.27 -16.60 3.30
N VAL A 116 -11.26 -15.95 2.71
CA VAL A 116 -9.93 -15.74 3.31
C VAL A 116 -9.74 -14.27 3.66
N GLU A 117 -9.42 -14.00 4.93
CA GLU A 117 -9.17 -12.65 5.43
C GLU A 117 -8.13 -11.89 4.59
N ASN A 118 -8.44 -10.64 4.25
CA ASN A 118 -7.58 -9.75 3.49
C ASN A 118 -7.77 -8.30 3.96
N HIS A 119 -7.02 -7.37 3.36
CA HIS A 119 -7.08 -5.94 3.67
C HIS A 119 -7.28 -5.15 2.38
N LEU A 120 -8.31 -4.31 2.34
CA LEU A 120 -8.47 -3.26 1.34
C LEU A 120 -7.66 -2.05 1.77
N ILE A 121 -6.99 -1.42 0.81
CA ILE A 121 -6.15 -0.25 1.00
C ILE A 121 -6.67 0.85 0.10
N CYS A 122 -6.98 2.01 0.71
CA CYS A 122 -7.30 3.25 0.01
C CYS A 122 -6.12 4.20 0.19
N HIS A 123 -5.34 4.36 -0.87
CA HIS A 123 -4.21 5.27 -0.92
C HIS A 123 -4.69 6.63 -1.46
N VAL A 124 -4.54 7.67 -0.66
CA VAL A 124 -4.96 9.04 -0.96
C VAL A 124 -3.72 9.93 -1.02
N SER A 125 -3.51 10.66 -2.11
CA SER A 125 -2.29 11.43 -2.34
C SER A 125 -2.55 12.77 -3.03
N GLY A 126 -1.59 13.69 -2.94
CA GLY A 126 -1.62 14.95 -3.70
C GLY A 126 -2.57 16.00 -3.13
N PHE A 127 -2.92 15.91 -1.85
CA PHE A 127 -3.90 16.81 -1.23
C PHE A 127 -3.24 17.80 -0.27
N PHE A 128 -3.89 18.95 -0.12
CA PHE A 128 -3.53 19.98 0.84
C PHE A 128 -4.75 20.87 1.13
N PRO A 129 -5.07 21.24 2.38
CA PRO A 129 -4.34 20.94 3.61
C PRO A 129 -4.61 19.51 4.12
N ALA A 130 -3.82 19.06 5.10
CA ALA A 130 -4.06 17.82 5.82
C ALA A 130 -4.97 18.02 7.05
N PRO A 131 -5.68 16.98 7.52
CA PRO A 131 -5.80 15.62 6.96
C PRO A 131 -6.98 15.48 5.98
N VAL A 132 -7.05 14.34 5.29
CA VAL A 132 -8.31 13.87 4.66
C VAL A 132 -9.16 13.09 5.67
N SER A 133 -10.47 13.08 5.46
CA SER A 133 -11.37 12.14 6.15
C SER A 133 -11.76 11.03 5.20
N VAL A 134 -11.60 9.77 5.63
CA VAL A 134 -11.93 8.59 4.83
C VAL A 134 -12.94 7.72 5.57
N TYR A 135 -13.97 7.28 4.87
CA TYR A 135 -14.88 6.25 5.38
C TYR A 135 -15.08 5.16 4.33
N TRP A 136 -15.39 3.96 4.83
CA TRP A 136 -15.58 2.78 4.03
C TRP A 136 -17.05 2.39 3.98
N THR A 137 -17.49 1.86 2.85
CA THR A 137 -18.81 1.21 2.74
C THR A 137 -18.68 -0.20 2.20
N ARG A 138 -19.60 -1.06 2.66
CA ARG A 138 -19.88 -2.39 2.10
C ARG A 138 -21.35 -2.42 1.72
N ASN A 139 -21.66 -2.64 0.45
CA ASN A 139 -23.03 -2.66 -0.08
C ASN A 139 -23.82 -1.41 0.38
N ASP A 140 -23.23 -0.23 0.18
CA ASP A 140 -23.74 1.10 0.56
C ASP A 140 -23.92 1.35 2.07
N GLN A 141 -23.54 0.41 2.93
CA GLN A 141 -23.58 0.58 4.39
C GLN A 141 -22.20 0.95 4.91
N ILE A 142 -22.13 1.96 5.78
CA ILE A 142 -20.88 2.41 6.41
C ILE A 142 -20.33 1.30 7.30
N VAL A 143 -19.05 0.96 7.11
CA VAL A 143 -18.31 0.02 7.95
C VAL A 143 -17.19 0.75 8.68
N THR A 144 -17.10 0.51 9.99
CA THR A 144 -16.09 1.14 10.87
C THR A 144 -15.20 0.10 11.53
N GLU A 145 -15.70 -1.12 11.73
CA GLU A 145 -14.92 -2.21 12.31
C GLU A 145 -13.75 -2.61 11.39
N GLY A 146 -12.57 -2.78 11.98
CA GLY A 146 -11.37 -3.13 11.23
C GLY A 146 -10.84 -2.03 10.30
N THR A 147 -11.36 -0.81 10.41
CA THR A 147 -10.83 0.35 9.69
C THR A 147 -9.69 1.01 10.45
N SER A 148 -8.70 1.52 9.70
CA SER A 148 -7.64 2.39 10.23
C SER A 148 -7.24 3.43 9.20
N ILE A 149 -6.68 4.53 9.65
CA ILE A 149 -6.03 5.54 8.80
C ILE A 149 -4.77 6.01 9.51
N ASN A 150 -3.72 6.23 8.74
CA ASN A 150 -2.43 6.66 9.25
C ASN A 150 -2.34 8.20 9.35
N THR A 151 -1.27 8.69 9.96
CA THR A 151 -0.98 10.13 10.05
C THR A 151 -0.63 10.68 8.65
N PRO A 152 -1.02 11.92 8.30
CA PRO A 152 -0.63 12.52 7.02
C PRO A 152 0.89 12.58 6.85
N TYR A 153 1.39 11.98 5.77
CA TYR A 153 2.80 12.01 5.42
C TYR A 153 3.07 13.09 4.37
N PRO A 154 4.06 13.99 4.57
CA PRO A 154 4.37 15.03 3.61
C PRO A 154 5.09 14.47 2.37
N SER A 155 4.63 14.90 1.20
CA SER A 155 5.22 14.61 -0.10
C SER A 155 6.28 15.66 -0.46
N LYS A 156 7.19 15.32 -1.38
CA LYS A 156 8.28 16.23 -1.83
C LYS A 156 7.79 17.50 -2.52
N ASP A 157 6.59 17.45 -3.08
CA ASP A 157 5.93 18.56 -3.78
C ASP A 157 5.16 19.50 -2.84
N GLY A 158 5.19 19.25 -1.53
CA GLY A 158 4.49 20.05 -0.52
C GLY A 158 3.05 19.60 -0.24
N THR A 159 2.56 18.58 -0.94
CA THR A 159 1.25 17.95 -0.66
C THR A 159 1.37 16.86 0.41
N PHE A 160 0.27 16.19 0.73
CA PHE A 160 0.23 15.09 1.69
C PHE A 160 -0.27 13.78 1.06
N THR A 161 0.06 12.68 1.75
CA THR A 161 -0.41 11.33 1.47
C THR A 161 -0.95 10.67 2.73
N GLN A 162 -2.05 9.91 2.61
CA GLN A 162 -2.62 9.08 3.67
C GLN A 162 -3.10 7.74 3.10
N ILE A 163 -3.00 6.71 3.93
CA ILE A 163 -3.44 5.35 3.66
C ILE A 163 -4.51 4.97 4.69
N SER A 164 -5.72 4.72 4.20
CA SER A 164 -6.75 4.05 4.99
C SER A 164 -6.81 2.57 4.64
N THR A 165 -6.98 1.72 5.65
CA THR A 165 -7.09 0.26 5.50
C THR A 165 -8.43 -0.22 6.06
N LEU A 166 -9.03 -1.22 5.42
CA LEU A 166 -10.19 -1.96 5.91
C LEU A 166 -9.85 -3.46 5.94
N LYS A 167 -9.91 -4.06 7.12
CA LYS A 167 -9.88 -5.51 7.29
C LYS A 167 -11.20 -6.11 6.81
N PHE A 168 -11.16 -7.06 5.89
CA PHE A 168 -12.37 -7.68 5.34
C PHE A 168 -12.15 -9.15 4.96
N THR A 169 -13.25 -9.89 4.81
CA THR A 169 -13.24 -11.22 4.21
C THR A 169 -14.10 -11.16 2.95
N PRO A 170 -13.50 -11.26 1.74
CA PRO A 170 -14.22 -11.09 0.50
C PRO A 170 -15.28 -12.19 0.35
N GLN A 171 -16.51 -11.76 0.08
CA GLN A 171 -17.62 -12.62 -0.29
C GLN A 171 -18.04 -12.31 -1.73
N GLN A 172 -18.58 -13.30 -2.42
CA GLN A 172 -19.09 -13.09 -3.76
C GLN A 172 -20.26 -12.10 -3.73
N GLY A 173 -20.19 -11.07 -4.57
CA GLY A 173 -21.23 -10.04 -4.69
C GLY A 173 -21.12 -8.87 -3.72
N ASP A 174 -20.18 -8.89 -2.78
CA ASP A 174 -19.89 -7.70 -1.97
C ASP A 174 -19.27 -6.59 -2.81
N ILE A 175 -19.77 -5.38 -2.62
CA ILE A 175 -19.21 -4.16 -3.21
C ILE A 175 -18.64 -3.32 -2.07
N TYR A 176 -17.33 -3.04 -2.16
CA TYR A 176 -16.65 -2.17 -1.20
C TYR A 176 -16.30 -0.85 -1.86
N SER A 177 -16.41 0.25 -1.12
CA SER A 177 -15.95 1.55 -1.58
C SER A 177 -15.22 2.34 -0.49
N CYS A 178 -14.28 3.18 -0.93
CA CYS A 178 -13.61 4.17 -0.11
C CYS A 178 -14.08 5.55 -0.54
N THR A 179 -14.60 6.35 0.39
CA THR A 179 -14.98 7.74 0.13
C THR A 179 -14.10 8.70 0.90
N VAL A 180 -13.53 9.67 0.17
CA VAL A 180 -12.63 10.69 0.68
C VAL A 180 -13.35 12.04 0.74
N GLN A 181 -13.28 12.70 1.89
CA GLN A 181 -13.75 14.07 2.11
C GLN A 181 -12.55 14.99 2.35
N HIS A 182 -12.55 16.13 1.68
CA HIS A 182 -11.47 17.11 1.74
C HIS A 182 -11.97 18.51 1.32
N PRO A 183 -11.48 19.61 1.90
CA PRO A 183 -11.94 20.96 1.56
C PRO A 183 -11.75 21.39 0.10
N ALA A 184 -10.82 20.77 -0.64
CA ALA A 184 -10.61 21.05 -2.07
C ALA A 184 -11.68 20.39 -2.97
N LEU A 185 -12.51 19.50 -2.41
CA LEU A 185 -13.54 18.78 -3.15
C LEU A 185 -14.91 19.43 -2.98
N GLU A 186 -15.59 19.73 -4.09
CA GLU A 186 -17.01 20.14 -4.06
C GLU A 186 -17.93 18.99 -3.62
N GLN A 187 -17.56 17.75 -3.97
CA GLN A 187 -18.27 16.52 -3.61
C GLN A 187 -17.29 15.44 -3.16
N PRO A 188 -17.66 14.56 -2.22
CA PRO A 188 -16.78 13.49 -1.75
C PRO A 188 -16.30 12.58 -2.89
N LEU A 189 -15.01 12.26 -2.91
CA LEU A 189 -14.41 11.41 -3.92
C LEU A 189 -14.55 9.94 -3.53
N THR A 190 -15.42 9.21 -4.24
CA THR A 190 -15.67 7.77 -3.97
C THR A 190 -14.97 6.88 -5.01
N ARG A 191 -14.30 5.84 -4.53
CA ARG A 191 -13.69 4.79 -5.34
C ARG A 191 -14.27 3.44 -4.95
N VAL A 192 -14.89 2.78 -5.91
CA VAL A 192 -15.39 1.41 -5.76
C VAL A 192 -14.27 0.43 -6.10
N TRP A 193 -14.10 -0.60 -5.26
CA TRP A 193 -13.13 -1.65 -5.50
C TRP A 193 -13.56 -2.50 -6.70
N GLY A 194 -12.64 -2.68 -7.67
CA GLY A 194 -12.90 -3.41 -8.91
C GLY A 194 -13.24 -2.53 -10.11
N ASP A 195 -13.68 -1.29 -9.90
CA ASP A 195 -14.06 -0.35 -10.97
C ASP A 195 -12.89 0.51 -11.48
N ALA A 196 -11.67 0.28 -10.97
CA ALA A 196 -10.50 1.01 -11.45
C ALA A 196 -10.12 0.55 -12.87
N PRO A 197 -9.79 1.48 -13.79
CA PRO A 197 -9.46 1.15 -15.19
C PRO A 197 -8.23 0.24 -15.37
N PHE A 198 -7.52 -0.08 -14.29
CA PHE A 198 -6.34 -0.94 -14.27
C PHE A 198 -6.39 -2.08 -13.25
N SER A 199 -7.54 -2.39 -12.63
CA SER A 199 -7.65 -3.67 -11.95
C SER A 199 -7.71 -4.76 -13.02
N PRO A 200 -6.78 -5.73 -13.05
CA PRO A 200 -7.04 -6.94 -13.79
C PRO A 200 -8.28 -7.53 -13.12
N ASN A 201 -9.39 -7.57 -13.87
CA ASN A 201 -10.56 -8.37 -13.55
C ASN A 201 -10.10 -9.60 -12.82
N VAL A 202 -10.74 -9.94 -11.70
CA VAL A 202 -10.60 -11.22 -10.98
C VAL A 202 -10.32 -12.28 -12.04
N GLN A 203 -9.04 -12.60 -12.22
CA GLN A 203 -8.63 -13.58 -13.20
C GLN A 203 -9.05 -14.86 -12.52
N GLN A 204 -10.29 -15.27 -12.81
CA GLN A 204 -10.67 -16.65 -12.75
C GLN A 204 -9.54 -17.38 -13.44
N ASP A 205 -8.78 -18.12 -12.64
CA ASP A 205 -7.60 -18.88 -13.05
C ASP A 205 -8.13 -19.99 -13.97
N GLN A 206 -8.52 -19.61 -15.19
CA GLN A 206 -8.78 -20.55 -16.26
C GLN A 206 -7.42 -21.10 -16.61
N PRO A 207 -7.16 -22.39 -16.40
CA PRO A 207 -5.89 -22.98 -16.79
C PRO A 207 -5.69 -22.66 -18.27
N GLY A 208 -4.63 -21.89 -18.55
CA GLY A 208 -4.36 -21.39 -19.88
C GLY A 208 -4.46 -22.53 -20.89
N ILE A 209 -5.02 -22.28 -22.07
CA ILE A 209 -5.28 -23.33 -23.07
C ILE A 209 -3.94 -23.96 -23.57
N GLY A 210 -2.80 -23.30 -23.31
CA GLY A 210 -1.46 -23.70 -23.72
C GLY A 210 -1.04 -25.12 -23.32
N PRO A 211 -1.05 -25.51 -22.03
CA PRO A 211 -0.61 -26.85 -21.61
C PRO A 211 -1.53 -27.96 -22.11
N VAL A 212 -2.84 -27.69 -22.26
CA VAL A 212 -3.82 -28.68 -22.77
C VAL A 212 -3.59 -28.97 -24.25
N VAL A 213 -3.37 -27.92 -25.05
CA VAL A 213 -3.08 -28.06 -26.49
C VAL A 213 -1.71 -28.73 -26.71
N PHE A 214 -0.70 -28.37 -25.91
CA PHE A 214 0.62 -28.99 -25.99
C PHE A 214 0.58 -30.49 -25.63
N CYS A 215 -0.16 -30.85 -24.58
CA CYS A 215 -0.32 -32.25 -24.17
C CYS A 215 -1.11 -33.07 -25.21
N GLY A 216 -2.18 -32.49 -25.78
CA GLY A 216 -2.98 -33.13 -26.82
C GLY A 216 -2.18 -33.38 -28.12
N LEU A 217 -1.43 -32.40 -28.59
CA LEU A 217 -0.58 -32.54 -29.78
C LEU A 217 0.61 -33.49 -29.54
N GLY A 218 1.19 -33.47 -28.34
CA GLY A 218 2.27 -34.38 -27.98
C GLY A 218 1.83 -35.85 -27.97
N LEU A 219 0.63 -36.12 -27.43
CA LEU A 219 0.07 -37.47 -27.38
C LEU A 219 -0.27 -38.02 -28.77
N THR A 220 -0.83 -37.19 -29.67
CA THR A 220 -1.17 -37.65 -31.03
C THR A 220 0.07 -37.99 -31.84
N VAL A 221 1.10 -37.13 -31.81
CA VAL A 221 2.39 -37.38 -32.48
C VAL A 221 3.09 -38.60 -31.88
N GLY A 222 3.06 -38.75 -30.55
CA GLY A 222 3.63 -39.92 -29.86
C GLY A 222 2.98 -41.24 -30.29
N LEU A 223 1.64 -41.29 -30.34
CA LEU A 223 0.91 -42.48 -30.77
C LEU A 223 1.16 -42.83 -32.25
N LEU A 224 1.25 -41.83 -33.12
CA LEU A 224 1.63 -42.02 -34.53
C LEU A 224 3.06 -42.59 -34.66
N GLY A 225 4.00 -42.09 -33.83
CA GLY A 225 5.37 -42.60 -33.77
C GLY A 225 5.46 -44.05 -33.31
N VAL A 226 4.68 -44.44 -32.29
CA VAL A 226 4.61 -45.84 -31.83
C VAL A 226 4.04 -46.74 -32.91
N ALA A 227 2.91 -46.37 -33.53
CA ALA A 227 2.26 -47.16 -34.56
C ALA A 227 3.17 -47.41 -35.78
N THR A 228 3.82 -46.34 -36.26
CA THR A 228 4.79 -46.42 -37.36
C THR A 228 6.02 -47.25 -36.98
N GLY A 229 6.56 -47.09 -35.77
CA GLY A 229 7.67 -47.90 -35.26
C GLY A 229 7.33 -49.39 -35.20
N THR A 230 6.16 -49.75 -34.66
CA THR A 230 5.70 -51.15 -34.64
C THR A 230 5.53 -51.72 -36.04
N PHE A 231 5.02 -50.94 -37.00
CA PHE A 231 4.88 -51.39 -38.38
C PHE A 231 6.24 -51.73 -39.01
N PHE A 232 7.26 -50.87 -38.83
CA PHE A 232 8.60 -51.14 -39.34
C PHE A 232 9.29 -52.32 -38.64
N LEU A 233 9.06 -52.51 -37.34
CA LEU A 233 9.59 -53.66 -36.60
C LEU A 233 8.97 -54.98 -37.06
N ILE A 234 7.64 -55.02 -37.24
CA ILE A 234 6.94 -56.21 -37.76
C ILE A 234 7.44 -56.53 -39.17
N LYS A 235 7.48 -55.52 -40.06
CA LYS A 235 7.96 -55.70 -41.43
C LYS A 235 9.43 -56.09 -41.50
N GLY A 236 10.27 -55.58 -40.59
CA GLY A 236 11.69 -55.95 -40.49
C GLY A 236 11.89 -57.40 -40.02
N ASN A 237 11.00 -57.92 -39.18
CA ASN A 237 11.06 -59.30 -38.69
C ASN A 237 10.54 -60.33 -39.71
N GLU A 238 9.69 -59.92 -40.66
CA GLU A 238 9.23 -60.77 -41.78
C GLU A 238 10.26 -60.89 -42.93
N CYS A 239 11.39 -60.17 -42.86
CA CYS A 239 12.46 -60.21 -43.85
C CYS A 239 13.75 -60.90 -43.34
N SER A 240 13.70 -61.63 -42.21
CA SER A 240 14.81 -62.45 -41.69
C SER A 240 14.58 -63.94 -41.87
#